data_AF-A0A9N9KG38-F1
#
_entry.id   AF-A0A9N9KG38-F1
#
_cell.length_a   1.000
_cell.length_b   1.000
_cell.length_c   1.000
_cell.angle_alpha   90.00
_cell.angle_beta   90.00
_cell.angle_gamma   90.00
#
_symmetry.space_group_name_H-M   'P 1'
#
loop_
_entity.id
_entity.type
_entity.pdbx_description
1 polymer ?
#
loop_
_entity_poly.entity_id
_entity_poly.type
_entity_poly.pdbx_seq_one_letter_code
_entity_poly.pdbx_strand_id
1 'polypeptide(L)'
;KGSSMFSFFKNITGQKAITEEDLAQVLANMKEHLIKKNVAADISTHLCESVAKNLIINNLTDYFIKAIRSTVKQAMEASLKRILTPKTSVDLLRDIGQSQAESRPYTICFVGVN
;
A
#
# COMPACT_ATOMS: atom_id res chain seq x y z
N LYS A 1 -25.50 -46.34 16.56
CA LYS A 1 -24.13 -46.28 15.99
C LYS A 1 -24.16 -45.26 14.86
N GLY A 2 -23.92 -44.00 15.21
CA GLY A 2 -23.91 -42.87 14.28
C GLY A 2 -22.49 -42.55 13.85
N SER A 3 -22.28 -42.30 12.56
CA SER A 3 -21.04 -41.74 12.01
C SER A 3 -21.10 -41.52 10.49
N SER A 4 -22.21 -41.01 9.94
CA SER A 4 -22.32 -40.73 8.48
C SER A 4 -22.46 -39.24 8.13
N MET A 5 -22.85 -38.40 9.08
CA MET A 5 -23.11 -36.97 8.85
C MET A 5 -21.88 -36.05 9.04
N PHE A 6 -20.72 -36.59 9.45
CA PHE A 6 -19.50 -35.80 9.72
C PHE A 6 -18.52 -35.72 8.53
N SER A 7 -18.78 -36.42 7.42
CA SER A 7 -17.86 -36.43 6.27
C SER A 7 -18.12 -35.31 5.25
N PHE A 8 -19.24 -34.59 5.34
CA PHE A 8 -19.58 -33.49 4.43
C PHE A 8 -19.04 -32.12 4.89
N PHE A 9 -18.57 -32.00 6.13
CA PHE A 9 -18.02 -30.74 6.65
C PHE A 9 -16.49 -30.60 6.49
N LYS A 10 -15.82 -31.57 5.86
CA LYS A 10 -14.35 -31.58 5.73
C LYS A 10 -13.79 -30.69 4.62
N ASN A 11 -14.66 -30.04 3.83
CA ASN A 11 -14.26 -29.12 2.76
C ASN A 11 -14.54 -27.63 3.08
N ILE A 12 -14.92 -27.29 4.31
CA ILE A 12 -15.31 -25.92 4.69
C ILE A 12 -14.19 -25.09 5.32
N THR A 13 -12.93 -25.48 5.13
CA THR A 13 -11.75 -24.75 5.64
C THR A 13 -10.70 -24.43 4.59
N GLY A 14 -11.08 -24.46 3.31
CA GLY A 14 -10.22 -24.07 2.18
C GLY A 14 -9.98 -22.56 2.09
N GLN A 15 -9.27 -21.98 3.06
CA GLN A 15 -8.60 -20.70 2.86
C GLN A 15 -7.20 -21.00 2.34
N LYS A 16 -6.98 -20.99 1.02
CA LYS A 16 -5.61 -21.04 0.50
C LYS A 16 -4.95 -19.69 0.82
N ALA A 17 -3.98 -19.72 1.73
CA ALA A 17 -3.20 -18.53 2.05
C ALA A 17 -2.37 -18.07 0.82
N ILE A 18 -2.23 -16.76 0.65
CA ILE A 18 -1.40 -16.17 -0.40
C ILE A 18 0.08 -16.41 -0.05
N THR A 19 0.83 -16.98 -0.99
CA THR A 19 2.27 -17.17 -0.87
C THR A 19 3.05 -16.09 -1.63
N GLU A 20 4.35 -15.96 -1.35
CA GLU A 20 5.24 -15.05 -2.12
C GLU A 20 5.29 -15.43 -3.60
N GLU A 21 5.29 -16.73 -3.90
CA GLU A 21 5.32 -17.26 -5.27
C GLU A 21 4.08 -16.83 -6.07
N ASP A 22 2.90 -16.82 -5.43
CA ASP A 22 1.65 -16.37 -6.06
C ASP A 22 1.70 -14.88 -6.47
N LEU A 23 2.51 -14.07 -5.78
CA LEU A 23 2.62 -12.62 -6.00
C LEU A 23 3.77 -12.22 -6.92
N ALA A 24 4.80 -13.07 -7.06
CA ALA A 24 6.08 -12.73 -7.67
C ALA A 24 5.94 -12.06 -9.04
N GLN A 25 5.22 -12.69 -9.98
CA GLN A 25 5.07 -12.15 -11.34
C GLN A 25 4.29 -10.83 -11.37
N VAL A 26 3.25 -10.70 -10.55
CA VAL A 26 2.39 -9.50 -10.54
C VAL A 26 3.14 -8.32 -9.93
N LEU A 27 3.91 -8.55 -8.86
CA LEU A 27 4.74 -7.53 -8.22
C LEU A 27 5.92 -7.11 -9.10
N ALA A 28 6.54 -8.04 -9.84
CA ALA A 28 7.58 -7.72 -10.81
C ALA A 28 7.05 -6.77 -11.90
N ASN A 29 5.91 -7.12 -12.50
CA ASN A 29 5.26 -6.26 -13.51
C ASN A 29 4.85 -4.89 -12.93
N MET A 30 4.40 -4.86 -11.66
CA MET A 30 4.04 -3.61 -10.99
C MET A 30 5.27 -2.73 -10.75
N LYS A 31 6.40 -3.32 -10.33
CA LYS A 31 7.68 -2.61 -10.15
C LYS A 31 8.12 -1.95 -11.45
N GLU A 32 8.14 -2.69 -12.55
CA GLU A 32 8.49 -2.14 -13.87
C GLU A 32 7.55 -1.01 -14.29
N HIS A 33 6.25 -1.18 -14.03
CA HIS A 33 5.24 -0.17 -14.33
C HIS A 33 5.48 1.13 -13.54
N LEU A 34 5.86 1.05 -12.26
CA LEU A 34 6.21 2.20 -11.44
C LEU A 34 7.47 2.91 -11.95
N ILE A 35 8.52 2.15 -12.28
CA ILE A 35 9.76 2.70 -12.84
C ILE A 35 9.49 3.42 -14.16
N LYS A 36 8.69 2.83 -15.05
CA LYS A 36 8.26 3.45 -16.31
C LYS A 36 7.48 4.76 -16.09
N LYS A 37 6.87 4.94 -14.92
CA LYS A 37 6.19 6.16 -14.49
C LYS A 37 7.10 7.13 -13.71
N ASN A 38 8.41 6.99 -13.83
CA ASN A 38 9.43 7.82 -13.17
C ASN A 38 9.44 7.71 -11.64
N VAL A 39 8.96 6.60 -11.07
CA VAL A 39 9.23 6.29 -9.67
C VAL A 39 10.63 5.71 -9.57
N ALA A 40 11.42 6.20 -8.62
CA ALA A 40 12.77 5.68 -8.39
C ALA A 40 12.75 4.15 -8.14
N ALA A 41 13.76 3.44 -8.63
CA ALA A 41 13.76 1.98 -8.67
C ALA A 41 13.81 1.34 -7.28
N ASP A 42 14.53 1.97 -6.36
CA ASP A 42 14.59 1.65 -4.94
C ASP A 42 13.22 1.84 -4.27
N ILE A 43 12.55 2.97 -4.50
CA ILE A 43 11.22 3.26 -3.97
C ILE A 43 10.19 2.27 -4.51
N SER A 44 10.25 1.93 -5.80
CA SER A 44 9.38 0.95 -6.44
C SER A 44 9.57 -0.44 -5.82
N THR A 45 10.81 -0.83 -5.52
CA THR A 45 11.13 -2.11 -4.87
C THR A 45 10.57 -2.15 -3.44
N HIS A 46 10.83 -1.11 -2.65
CA HIS A 46 10.34 -0.99 -1.28
C HIS A 46 8.81 -1.01 -1.20
N LEU A 47 8.12 -0.36 -2.15
CA LEU A 47 6.66 -0.41 -2.28
C LEU A 47 6.15 -1.84 -2.53
N CYS A 48 6.74 -2.55 -3.49
CA CYS A 48 6.35 -3.92 -3.81
C CYS A 48 6.56 -4.88 -2.64
N GLU A 49 7.68 -4.77 -1.91
CA GLU A 49 7.95 -5.56 -0.70
C GLU A 49 6.94 -5.26 0.42
N SER A 50 6.63 -3.99 0.65
CA SER A 50 5.65 -3.59 1.65
C SER A 50 4.25 -4.13 1.32
N VAL A 51 3.86 -4.13 0.04
CA VAL A 51 2.58 -4.69 -0.41
C VAL A 51 2.56 -6.20 -0.27
N ALA A 52 3.64 -6.90 -0.66
CA ALA A 52 3.76 -8.35 -0.50
C ALA A 52 3.55 -8.78 0.95
N LYS A 53 4.30 -8.16 1.88
CA LYS A 53 4.21 -8.42 3.31
C LYS A 53 2.79 -8.18 3.84
N ASN A 54 2.16 -7.07 3.44
CA ASN A 54 0.80 -6.76 3.87
C ASN A 54 -0.22 -7.80 3.38
N LEU A 55 -0.12 -8.25 2.13
CA LEU A 55 -1.05 -9.21 1.54
C LEU A 55 -0.90 -10.62 2.15
N ILE A 56 0.33 -11.03 2.46
CA ILE A 56 0.62 -12.31 3.12
C ILE A 56 0.08 -12.30 4.56
N ILE A 57 0.34 -11.23 5.33
CA ILE A 57 -0.13 -11.12 6.72
C ILE A 57 -1.66 -11.15 6.80
N ASN A 58 -2.34 -10.50 5.85
CA ASN A 58 -3.78 -10.36 5.86
C ASN A 58 -4.54 -11.60 5.34
N ASN A 59 -3.85 -12.68 4.96
CA ASN A 59 -4.40 -14.00 4.59
C ASN A 59 -5.75 -13.91 3.85
N LEU A 60 -5.73 -13.29 2.66
CA LEU A 60 -6.95 -13.07 1.89
C LEU A 60 -7.61 -14.39 1.48
N THR A 61 -8.93 -14.46 1.66
CA THR A 61 -9.76 -15.65 1.41
C THR A 61 -9.85 -16.01 -0.08
N ASP A 62 -10.25 -17.27 -0.38
CA ASP A 62 -10.34 -17.87 -1.73
C ASP A 62 -11.02 -17.01 -2.81
N TYR A 63 -11.93 -16.11 -2.44
CA TYR A 63 -12.58 -15.18 -3.38
C TYR A 63 -11.62 -14.13 -3.97
N PHE A 64 -10.58 -13.74 -3.21
CA PHE A 64 -9.54 -12.80 -3.64
C PHE A 64 -8.49 -13.44 -4.55
N ILE A 65 -8.25 -14.75 -4.45
CA ILE A 65 -7.28 -15.48 -5.29
C ILE A 65 -7.65 -15.40 -6.78
N LYS A 66 -8.94 -15.36 -7.10
CA LYS A 66 -9.42 -15.19 -8.49
C LYS A 66 -9.05 -13.83 -9.10
N ALA A 67 -8.60 -12.85 -8.29
CA ALA A 67 -8.30 -11.50 -8.74
C ALA A 67 -6.98 -10.92 -8.17
N ILE A 68 -5.92 -11.74 -8.00
CA ILE A 68 -4.60 -11.31 -7.47
C ILE A 68 -4.13 -9.96 -8.02
N ARG A 69 -4.24 -9.75 -9.35
CA ARG A 69 -3.85 -8.47 -9.98
C ARG A 69 -4.63 -7.26 -9.44
N SER A 70 -5.94 -7.42 -9.24
CA SER A 70 -6.81 -6.36 -8.69
C SER A 70 -6.44 -6.08 -7.24
N THR A 71 -6.21 -7.13 -6.45
CA THR A 71 -5.80 -7.05 -5.06
C THR A 71 -4.47 -6.32 -4.90
N VAL A 72 -3.45 -6.72 -5.67
CA VAL A 72 -2.15 -6.06 -5.67
C VAL A 72 -2.28 -4.60 -6.08
N LYS A 73 -3.09 -4.30 -7.10
CA LYS A 73 -3.36 -2.92 -7.52
C LYS A 73 -3.97 -2.09 -6.39
N GLN A 74 -5.01 -2.60 -5.71
CA GLN A 74 -5.67 -1.90 -4.60
C GLN A 74 -4.72 -1.67 -3.43
N ALA A 75 -3.94 -2.68 -3.04
CA ALA A 75 -2.95 -2.55 -1.97
C ALA A 75 -1.82 -1.58 -2.33
N MET A 76 -1.41 -1.55 -3.60
CA MET A 76 -0.44 -0.58 -4.11
C MET A 76 -1.01 0.85 -4.08
N GLU A 77 -2.25 1.06 -4.51
CA GLU A 77 -2.92 2.36 -4.43
C GLU A 77 -3.03 2.86 -2.99
N ALA A 78 -3.40 1.99 -2.05
CA ALA A 78 -3.45 2.34 -0.63
C ALA A 78 -2.07 2.72 -0.08
N SER A 79 -1.02 1.98 -0.47
CA SER A 79 0.37 2.25 -0.08
C SER A 79 0.87 3.58 -0.64
N LEU A 80 0.60 3.87 -1.91
CA LEU A 80 0.94 5.13 -2.56
C LEU A 80 0.21 6.31 -1.92
N LYS A 81 -1.11 6.20 -1.67
CA LYS A 81 -1.88 7.23 -0.97
C LYS A 81 -1.28 7.55 0.40
N ARG A 82 -0.92 6.52 1.16
CA ARG A 82 -0.32 6.69 2.48
C ARG A 82 1.03 7.43 2.43
N ILE A 83 1.86 7.16 1.42
CA ILE A 83 3.18 7.81 1.28
C ILE A 83 3.06 9.24 0.74
N LEU A 84 2.11 9.48 -0.18
CA LEU A 84 1.88 10.80 -0.77
C LEU A 84 1.08 11.74 0.13
N THR A 85 0.42 11.23 1.17
CA THR A 85 -0.33 12.05 2.12
C THR A 85 0.56 12.45 3.29
N PRO A 86 0.92 13.74 3.44
CA PRO A 86 1.68 14.20 4.60
C PRO A 86 0.85 14.02 5.88
N LYS A 87 1.53 13.67 6.99
CA LYS A 87 0.89 13.51 8.31
C LYS A 87 0.57 14.83 8.99
N THR A 88 1.15 15.91 8.51
CA THR A 88 1.03 17.26 9.06
C THR A 88 0.33 18.14 8.04
N SER A 89 -0.76 18.78 8.46
CA SER A 89 -1.39 19.87 7.73
C SER A 89 -0.58 21.16 7.96
N VAL A 90 -0.32 21.91 6.90
CA VAL A 90 0.29 23.25 6.98
C VAL A 90 -0.82 24.28 6.76
N ASP A 91 -1.04 25.16 7.74
CA ASP A 91 -1.95 26.31 7.62
C ASP A 91 -1.12 27.60 7.59
N LEU A 92 -0.79 28.01 6.37
CA LEU A 92 0.06 29.18 6.13
C LEU A 92 -0.56 30.47 6.69
N LEU A 93 -1.89 30.62 6.63
CA LEU A 93 -2.55 31.84 7.08
C LEU A 93 -2.48 31.98 8.59
N ARG A 94 -2.66 30.86 9.31
CA ARG A 94 -2.47 30.82 10.76
C ARG A 94 -1.04 31.18 11.14
N ASP A 95 -0.05 30.59 10.47
CA ASP A 95 1.37 30.81 10.77
C ASP A 95 1.81 32.27 10.47
N ILE A 96 1.29 32.85 9.38
CA ILE A 96 1.49 34.27 9.03
C ILE A 96 0.86 35.17 10.09
N GLY A 97 -0.40 34.90 10.50
CA GLY A 97 -1.09 35.69 11.52
C GLY A 97 -0.38 35.68 12.87
N GLN A 98 0.15 34.52 13.28
CA GLN A 98 0.98 34.41 14.48
C GLN A 98 2.26 35.25 14.38
N SER A 99 2.94 35.21 13.23
CA SER A 99 4.18 35.99 13.01
C SER A 99 3.91 37.50 13.07
N GLN A 100 2.77 37.94 12.54
CA GLN A 100 2.33 39.34 12.63
C GLN A 100 2.08 39.77 14.08
N ALA A 101 1.44 38.93 14.90
CA ALA A 101 1.22 39.20 16.33
C ALA A 101 2.54 39.31 17.11
N GLU A 102 3.55 38.53 16.71
CA GLU A 102 4.91 38.57 17.25
C GLU A 102 5.74 39.74 16.68
N SER A 103 5.16 40.62 15.85
CA SER A 103 5.84 41.74 15.19
C SER A 103 7.06 41.32 14.36
N ARG A 104 7.02 40.13 13.76
CA ARG A 104 8.09 39.61 12.88
C ARG A 104 7.57 39.23 11.50
N PRO A 105 8.38 39.38 10.43
CA PRO A 105 7.99 38.92 9.11
C PRO A 105 7.92 37.39 9.05
N TYR A 106 6.98 36.87 8.25
CA TYR A 106 6.94 35.46 7.85
C TYR A 106 7.72 35.29 6.54
N THR A 107 8.75 34.44 6.52
CA THR A 107 9.63 34.24 5.37
C THR A 107 9.50 32.82 4.82
N ILE A 108 9.29 32.70 3.52
CA ILE A 108 9.27 31.42 2.80
C ILE A 108 10.54 31.34 1.94
N CYS A 109 11.31 30.27 2.09
CA CYS A 109 12.48 29.98 1.26
C CYS A 109 12.19 28.79 0.35
N PHE A 110 12.32 28.99 -0.97
CA PHE A 110 12.19 27.93 -1.96
C PHE A 110 13.58 27.39 -2.27
N VAL A 111 13.77 26.09 -2.08
CA VAL A 111 15.03 25.38 -2.36
C VAL A 111 14.80 24.29 -3.39
N GLY A 112 15.76 24.08 -4.29
CA GLY A 112 15.68 23.10 -5.37
C GLY A 112 17.04 22.87 -6.03
N VAL A 113 17.17 21.77 -6.76
CA VAL A 113 18.31 21.53 -7.68
C VAL A 113 18.02 22.17 -9.05
N ASN A 114 19.05 22.38 -9.85
CA ASN A 114 18.92 22.92 -11.22
C ASN A 114 18.42 21.88 -12.22
#